data_AF-A0AA85J8R5-F1
#
_entry.id   AF-A0AA85J8R5-F1
#
_cell.length_a   1.000
_cell.length_b   1.000
_cell.length_c   1.000
_cell.angle_alpha   90.00
_cell.angle_beta   90.00
_cell.angle_gamma   90.00
#
_symmetry.space_group_name_H-M   'P 1'
#
loop_
_entity.id
_entity.type
_entity.pdbx_description
1 polymer ?
#
loop_
_entity_poly.entity_id
_entity_poly.type
_entity_poly.pdbx_seq_one_letter_code
_entity_poly.pdbx_strand_id
1 'polypeptide(L)'
;MQFLGDSTSEILTQRLRNEVKRAFPAAGLRCIFKTTPLLRSRIKDKLPSFASSMCIHQFNCSCGASYIGRTIRRVSSRISQHHPAWLSKGQTKSIRRAILSHLVETEHRINVNHAFKVIYHIPTNLNFALRVRLLNIAEVGCGDPY
;
A
#
# COMPACT_ATOMS: atom_id res chain seq x y z
N MET A 1 -30.80 -17.61 -3.25
CA MET A 1 -29.91 -16.86 -4.16
C MET A 1 -29.06 -17.87 -4.91
N GLN A 2 -29.16 -17.94 -6.24
CA GLN A 2 -28.33 -18.81 -7.08
C GLN A 2 -27.07 -18.03 -7.50
N PHE A 3 -25.90 -18.67 -7.40
CA PHE A 3 -24.61 -18.12 -7.77
C PHE A 3 -24.36 -18.35 -9.27
N LEU A 4 -23.74 -17.38 -9.95
CA LEU A 4 -23.57 -17.39 -11.41
C LEU A 4 -22.80 -18.62 -11.95
N GLY A 5 -22.02 -19.29 -11.09
CA GLY A 5 -21.25 -20.49 -11.42
C GLY A 5 -21.95 -21.82 -11.12
N ASP A 6 -23.19 -21.80 -10.63
CA ASP A 6 -23.89 -23.00 -10.16
C ASP A 6 -24.09 -24.03 -11.29
N SER A 7 -24.52 -23.58 -12.48
CA SER A 7 -24.74 -24.44 -13.65
C SER A 7 -23.45 -25.12 -14.13
N THR A 8 -22.34 -24.37 -14.23
CA THR A 8 -21.03 -24.92 -14.62
C THR A 8 -20.50 -25.91 -13.58
N SER A 9 -20.69 -25.60 -12.28
CA SER A 9 -20.29 -26.48 -11.18
C SER A 9 -21.08 -27.79 -11.17
N GLU A 10 -22.35 -27.74 -11.55
CA GLU A 10 -23.23 -28.90 -11.63
C GLU A 10 -22.84 -29.82 -12.79
N ILE A 11 -22.58 -29.25 -13.99
CA ILE A 11 -22.09 -30.01 -15.14
C ILE A 11 -20.76 -30.70 -14.81
N LEU A 12 -19.83 -29.98 -14.17
CA LEU A 12 -18.54 -30.54 -13.75
C LEU A 12 -18.72 -31.67 -12.74
N THR A 13 -19.58 -31.48 -11.74
CA THR A 13 -19.91 -32.50 -10.73
C THR A 13 -20.47 -33.75 -11.38
N GLN A 14 -21.38 -33.59 -12.35
CA GLN A 14 -22.02 -34.73 -13.01
C GLN A 14 -21.03 -35.55 -13.84
N ARG A 15 -20.12 -34.89 -14.57
CA ARG A 15 -19.05 -35.56 -15.30
C ARG A 15 -18.14 -36.35 -14.37
N LEU A 16 -17.70 -35.75 -13.27
CA LEU A 16 -16.85 -36.41 -12.28
C LEU A 16 -17.56 -37.60 -11.62
N ARG A 17 -18.85 -37.49 -11.28
CA ARG A 17 -19.61 -38.61 -10.72
C ARG A 17 -19.71 -39.77 -11.69
N ASN A 18 -20.00 -39.51 -12.95
CA ASN A 18 -20.14 -40.55 -13.96
C ASN A 18 -18.83 -41.34 -14.13
N GLU A 19 -17.71 -40.61 -14.16
CA GLU A 19 -16.37 -41.20 -14.27
C GLU A 19 -15.98 -42.02 -13.03
N VAL A 20 -16.17 -41.46 -11.84
CA VAL A 20 -15.86 -42.16 -10.58
C VAL A 20 -16.76 -43.38 -10.40
N LYS A 21 -18.05 -43.31 -10.75
CA LYS A 21 -18.97 -44.44 -10.66
C LYS A 21 -18.59 -45.57 -11.62
N ARG A 22 -18.06 -45.25 -12.81
CA ARG A 22 -17.58 -46.22 -13.78
C ARG A 22 -16.34 -46.97 -13.29
N ALA A 23 -15.38 -46.26 -12.70
CA ALA A 23 -14.13 -46.85 -12.24
C ALA A 23 -14.24 -47.48 -10.84
N PHE A 24 -15.08 -46.93 -9.96
CA PHE A 24 -15.22 -47.31 -8.56
C PHE A 24 -16.71 -47.32 -8.14
N PRO A 25 -17.47 -48.38 -8.50
CA PRO A 25 -18.91 -48.42 -8.28
C PRO A 25 -19.36 -48.30 -6.81
N ALA A 26 -18.50 -48.70 -5.87
CA ALA A 26 -18.77 -48.62 -4.44
C ALA A 26 -18.41 -47.25 -3.82
N ALA A 27 -17.79 -46.34 -4.56
CA ALA A 27 -17.35 -45.05 -4.05
C ALA A 27 -18.42 -43.96 -4.23
N GLY A 28 -18.80 -43.28 -3.15
CA GLY A 28 -19.69 -42.12 -3.18
C GLY A 28 -18.91 -40.81 -3.33
N LEU A 29 -18.91 -40.23 -4.53
CA LEU A 29 -18.22 -38.96 -4.78
C LEU A 29 -18.97 -37.76 -4.15
N ARG A 30 -18.29 -37.02 -3.27
CA ARG A 30 -18.77 -35.76 -2.69
C ARG A 30 -17.91 -34.58 -3.18
N CYS A 31 -18.46 -33.77 -4.10
CA CYS A 31 -17.83 -32.54 -4.56
C CYS A 31 -18.15 -31.38 -3.62
N ILE A 32 -17.13 -30.62 -3.19
CA ILE A 32 -17.28 -29.43 -2.36
C ILE A 32 -16.65 -28.26 -3.09
N PHE A 33 -17.48 -27.30 -3.52
CA PHE A 33 -17.00 -26.05 -4.12
C PHE A 33 -16.71 -25.05 -3.01
N LYS A 34 -15.50 -24.50 -3.02
CA LYS A 34 -15.08 -23.47 -2.06
C LYS A 34 -14.61 -22.26 -2.83
N THR A 35 -15.27 -21.12 -2.60
CA THR A 35 -14.77 -19.83 -3.07
C THR A 35 -13.70 -19.37 -2.09
N THR A 36 -12.45 -19.25 -2.56
CA THR A 36 -11.40 -18.59 -1.78
C THR A 36 -11.45 -17.09 -2.09
N PRO A 37 -11.57 -16.21 -1.08
CA PRO A 37 -11.51 -14.77 -1.32
C PRO A 37 -10.13 -14.42 -1.90
N LEU A 38 -10.11 -13.80 -3.08
CA LEU A 38 -8.89 -13.31 -3.74
C LEU A 38 -8.13 -12.30 -2.86
N LEU A 39 -8.86 -11.61 -1.97
CA LEU A 39 -8.33 -10.68 -0.99
C LEU A 39 -8.26 -11.36 0.37
N ARG A 40 -7.11 -11.96 0.69
CA ARG A 40 -6.76 -12.30 2.07
C ARG A 40 -6.23 -11.03 2.74
N SER A 41 -7.06 -10.32 3.50
CA SER A 41 -6.56 -9.35 4.47
C SER A 41 -5.86 -10.13 5.59
N ARG A 42 -4.58 -10.46 5.40
CA ARG A 42 -3.74 -10.71 6.58
C ARG A 42 -3.73 -9.39 7.33
N ILE A 43 -4.38 -9.36 8.49
CA ILE A 43 -4.11 -8.34 9.52
C ILE A 43 -2.65 -8.59 9.91
N LYS A 44 -1.75 -7.96 9.16
CA LYS A 44 -0.32 -7.95 9.43
C LYS A 44 -0.10 -6.93 10.54
N ASP A 45 0.88 -7.18 11.41
CA ASP A 45 1.26 -6.24 12.45
C ASP A 45 1.37 -4.84 11.86
N LYS A 46 0.81 -3.85 12.56
CA LYS A 46 0.86 -2.45 12.14
C LYS A 46 2.32 -2.02 12.16
N LEU A 47 2.96 -2.10 11.01
CA LEU A 47 4.33 -1.62 10.81
C LEU A 47 4.39 -0.16 11.29
N PRO A 48 5.46 0.23 12.01
CA PRO A 48 5.67 1.63 12.34
C PRO A 48 5.51 2.49 11.08
N SER A 49 4.83 3.63 11.17
CA SER A 49 4.50 4.49 10.02
C SER A 49 5.73 4.74 9.14
N PHE A 50 6.90 4.95 9.75
CA PHE A 50 8.15 5.23 9.04
C PHE A 50 8.83 4.01 8.40
N ALA A 51 8.47 2.80 8.79
CA ALA A 51 8.91 1.57 8.12
C ALA A 51 8.10 1.28 6.85
N SER A 52 7.01 2.02 6.62
CA SER A 52 6.12 1.82 5.46
C SER A 52 6.79 2.23 4.15
N SER A 53 6.53 1.46 3.10
CA SER A 53 6.94 1.72 1.72
C SER A 53 5.72 1.63 0.80
N MET A 54 5.82 2.12 -0.44
CA MET A 54 4.70 2.19 -1.39
C MET A 54 3.49 2.89 -0.77
N CYS A 55 3.67 4.16 -0.42
CA CYS A 55 2.67 4.94 0.30
C CYS A 55 2.74 6.43 -0.06
N ILE A 56 1.67 7.13 0.27
CA ILE A 56 1.60 8.59 0.24
C ILE A 56 1.86 9.09 1.66
N HIS A 57 2.78 10.03 1.79
CA HIS A 57 3.10 10.71 3.03
C HIS A 57 2.78 12.20 2.91
N GLN A 58 2.43 12.78 4.05
CA GLN A 58 2.21 14.20 4.22
C GLN A 58 3.26 14.73 5.20
N PHE A 59 3.79 15.90 4.88
CA PHE A 59 4.54 16.75 5.76
C PHE A 59 3.70 17.99 6.09
N ASN A 60 3.64 18.36 7.37
CA ASN A 60 3.02 19.58 7.84
C ASN A 60 4.03 20.36 8.69
N CYS A 61 4.23 21.63 8.36
CA CYS A 61 5.05 22.56 9.12
C CYS A 61 4.18 23.35 10.11
N SER A 62 4.80 23.84 11.18
CA SER A 62 4.14 24.70 12.18
C SER A 62 3.62 26.02 11.60
N CYS A 63 4.17 26.49 10.48
CA CYS A 63 3.70 27.69 9.78
C CYS A 63 2.54 27.45 8.81
N GLY A 64 1.97 26.24 8.79
CA GLY A 64 0.86 25.89 7.89
C GLY A 64 1.28 25.40 6.50
N ALA A 65 2.56 25.55 6.13
CA ALA A 65 3.08 24.94 4.90
C ALA A 65 2.94 23.41 4.96
N SER A 66 2.44 22.80 3.90
CA SER A 66 2.28 21.36 3.81
C SER A 66 2.85 20.82 2.49
N TYR A 67 3.18 19.53 2.50
CA TYR A 67 3.65 18.82 1.32
C TYR A 67 3.10 17.40 1.31
N ILE A 68 2.50 17.00 0.20
CA ILE A 68 2.10 15.61 -0.04
C ILE A 68 3.03 15.04 -1.10
N GLY A 69 3.50 13.82 -0.87
CA GLY A 69 4.29 13.13 -1.89
C GLY A 69 4.18 11.63 -1.78
N ARG A 70 4.56 10.94 -2.86
CA ARG A 70 4.67 9.48 -2.85
C ARG A 70 6.06 8.96 -2.53
N THR A 71 6.13 7.74 -2.03
CA THR A 71 7.38 6.99 -1.93
C THR A 71 7.22 5.51 -2.22
N ILE A 72 8.07 5.01 -3.12
CA ILE A 72 8.32 3.59 -3.37
C ILE A 72 9.17 2.99 -2.23
N ARG A 73 10.11 3.77 -1.69
CA ARG A 73 11.03 3.38 -0.61
C ARG A 73 10.39 3.59 0.77
N ARG A 74 11.07 3.16 1.83
CA ARG A 74 10.64 3.44 3.22
C ARG A 74 10.52 4.94 3.47
N VAL A 75 9.48 5.34 4.21
CA VAL A 75 9.24 6.74 4.57
C VAL A 75 10.40 7.31 5.38
N SER A 76 10.99 6.54 6.30
CA SER A 76 12.21 6.95 7.03
C SER A 76 13.34 7.39 6.10
N SER A 77 13.55 6.66 5.00
CA SER A 77 14.57 6.98 3.99
C SER A 77 14.23 8.23 3.17
N ARG A 78 12.96 8.65 3.09
CA ARG A 78 12.57 9.92 2.47
C ARG A 78 12.71 11.07 3.44
N ILE A 79 12.27 10.88 4.68
CA ILE A 79 12.44 11.85 5.76
C ILE A 79 13.91 12.22 5.90
N SER A 80 14.84 11.26 5.90
CA SER A 80 16.28 11.57 6.03
C SER A 80 16.84 12.40 4.86
N GLN A 81 16.17 12.41 3.69
CA GLN A 81 16.53 13.29 2.58
C GLN A 81 15.96 14.70 2.74
N HIS A 82 14.82 14.84 3.44
CA HIS A 82 14.17 16.12 3.70
C HIS A 82 14.67 16.79 4.99
N HIS A 83 15.11 16.01 5.96
CA HIS A 83 15.62 16.45 7.26
C HIS A 83 16.92 15.69 7.58
N PRO A 84 18.02 16.04 6.89
CA PRO A 84 19.30 15.37 7.07
C PRO A 84 19.93 15.72 8.41
N ALA A 85 20.74 14.82 8.97
CA ALA A 85 21.33 14.98 10.30
C ALA A 85 22.21 16.24 10.45
N TRP A 86 22.76 16.76 9.35
CA TRP A 86 23.54 17.99 9.38
C TRP A 86 22.68 19.24 9.63
N LEU A 87 21.40 19.21 9.26
CA LEU A 87 20.48 20.34 9.47
C LEU A 87 20.27 20.58 10.97
N SER A 88 20.10 19.49 11.73
CA SER A 88 20.02 19.54 13.20
C SER A 88 21.31 20.00 13.87
N LYS A 89 22.45 19.97 13.15
CA LYS A 89 23.75 20.44 13.62
C LYS A 89 24.05 21.90 13.21
N GLY A 90 23.09 22.60 12.61
CA GLY A 90 23.28 23.99 12.15
C GLY A 90 24.27 24.13 11.00
N GLN A 91 24.57 23.06 10.28
CA GLN A 91 25.41 23.11 9.09
C GLN A 91 24.55 23.41 7.87
N THR A 92 25.14 23.93 6.79
CA THR A 92 24.45 24.11 5.51
C THR A 92 25.20 23.35 4.42
N LYS A 93 24.49 22.47 3.70
CA LYS A 93 24.99 21.72 2.54
C LYS A 93 24.02 21.88 1.37
N SER A 94 24.26 21.18 0.26
CA SER A 94 23.39 21.23 -0.93
C SER A 94 21.91 21.01 -0.59
N ILE A 95 21.10 22.01 -0.91
CA ILE A 95 19.64 22.01 -0.74
C ILE A 95 19.04 21.59 -2.09
N ARG A 96 18.31 20.47 -2.12
CA ARG A 96 17.72 19.92 -3.36
C ARG A 96 16.25 19.54 -3.23
N ARG A 97 15.67 19.67 -2.04
CA ARG A 97 14.31 19.18 -1.74
C ARG A 97 13.46 20.32 -1.23
N ALA A 98 12.22 20.43 -1.70
CA ALA A 98 11.29 21.51 -1.32
C ALA A 98 11.13 21.64 0.20
N ILE A 99 10.86 20.53 0.90
CA ILE A 99 10.77 20.55 2.38
C ILE A 99 12.08 21.04 3.01
N LEU A 100 13.24 20.58 2.53
CA LEU A 100 14.53 21.01 3.09
C LEU A 100 14.77 22.50 2.84
N SER A 101 14.46 22.99 1.64
CA SER A 101 14.57 24.42 1.29
C SER A 101 13.72 25.25 2.23
N HIS A 102 12.45 24.87 2.38
CA HIS A 102 11.53 25.51 3.29
C HIS A 102 12.06 25.57 4.73
N LEU A 103 12.57 24.45 5.27
CA LEU A 103 13.10 24.41 6.64
C LEU A 103 14.34 25.29 6.83
N VAL A 104 15.19 25.42 5.81
CA VAL A 104 16.37 26.28 5.86
C VAL A 104 15.97 27.76 5.74
N GLU A 105 15.10 28.10 4.78
CA GLU A 105 14.67 29.47 4.52
C GLU A 105 13.86 30.07 5.67
N THR A 106 13.06 29.24 6.35
CA THR A 106 12.19 29.68 7.45
C THR A 106 12.79 29.43 8.82
N GLU A 107 13.95 28.76 8.90
CA GLU A 107 14.61 28.32 10.13
C GLU A 107 13.69 27.52 11.09
N HIS A 108 12.62 26.94 10.57
CA HIS A 108 11.69 26.17 11.39
C HIS A 108 12.32 24.87 11.88
N ARG A 109 12.15 24.61 13.17
CA ARG A 109 12.51 23.33 13.80
C ARG A 109 11.29 22.42 13.79
N ILE A 110 11.49 21.19 13.32
CA ILE A 110 10.42 20.20 13.27
C ILE A 110 10.70 19.00 14.16
N ASN A 111 9.65 18.48 14.80
CA ASN A 111 9.67 17.13 15.33
C ASN A 111 9.20 16.18 14.22
N VAL A 112 10.10 15.37 13.69
CA VAL A 112 9.83 14.44 12.58
C VAL A 112 8.63 13.53 12.85
N ASN A 113 8.45 13.05 14.09
CA ASN A 113 7.34 12.16 14.46
C ASN A 113 5.96 12.83 14.34
N HIS A 114 5.92 14.16 14.48
CA HIS A 114 4.68 14.95 14.37
C HIS A 114 4.51 15.55 12.99
N ALA A 115 5.61 16.02 12.38
CA ALA A 115 5.58 16.70 11.09
C ALA A 115 5.30 15.76 9.92
N PHE A 116 5.71 14.48 10.01
CA PHE A 116 5.49 13.50 8.94
C PHE A 116 4.47 12.44 9.31
N LYS A 117 3.51 12.21 8.41
CA LYS A 117 2.48 11.18 8.56
C LYS A 117 2.30 10.40 7.27
N VAL A 118 2.05 9.09 7.37
CA VAL A 118 1.56 8.31 6.24
C VAL A 118 0.05 8.45 6.17
N ILE A 119 -0.46 8.91 5.03
CA ILE A 119 -1.88 9.19 4.83
C ILE A 119 -2.57 8.12 3.97
N TYR A 120 -1.81 7.38 3.17
CA TYR A 120 -2.36 6.30 2.34
C TYR A 120 -1.34 5.19 2.09
N HIS A 121 -1.76 3.93 2.18
CA HIS A 121 -0.93 2.76 1.93
C HIS A 121 -1.40 2.02 0.67
N ILE A 122 -0.45 1.63 -0.18
CA ILE A 122 -0.75 0.77 -1.32
C ILE A 122 -0.86 -0.69 -0.86
N PRO A 123 -1.92 -1.41 -1.23
CA PRO A 123 -2.09 -2.81 -0.88
C PRO A 123 -0.88 -3.67 -1.26
N THR A 124 -0.44 -4.53 -0.34
CA THR A 124 0.76 -5.36 -0.52
C THR A 124 0.49 -6.66 -1.28
N ASN A 125 -0.78 -7.04 -1.46
CA ASN A 125 -1.21 -8.25 -2.17
C ASN A 125 -1.20 -8.10 -3.70
N LEU A 126 -0.83 -6.93 -4.21
CA LEU A 126 -0.74 -6.64 -5.64
C LEU A 126 0.70 -6.82 -6.13
N ASN A 127 0.86 -7.13 -7.42
CA ASN A 127 2.19 -7.17 -8.04
C ASN A 127 2.83 -5.77 -8.08
N PHE A 128 4.15 -5.71 -8.22
CA PHE A 128 4.91 -4.45 -8.16
C PHE A 128 4.44 -3.41 -9.18
N ALA A 129 4.18 -3.81 -10.43
CA ALA A 129 3.76 -2.89 -11.48
C ALA A 129 2.41 -2.23 -11.16
N LEU A 130 1.43 -3.01 -10.69
CA LEU A 130 0.13 -2.50 -10.25
C LEU A 130 0.27 -1.58 -9.03
N ARG A 131 1.15 -1.92 -8.08
CA ARG A 131 1.41 -1.08 -6.91
C ARG A 131 1.99 0.28 -7.31
N VAL A 132 2.92 0.33 -8.26
CA VAL A 132 3.47 1.59 -8.77
C VAL A 132 2.42 2.40 -9.51
N ARG A 133 1.58 1.77 -10.33
CA ARG A 133 0.47 2.46 -11.01
C ARG A 133 -0.51 3.09 -10.03
N LEU A 134 -0.98 2.31 -9.04
CA LEU A 134 -1.87 2.81 -8.00
C LEU A 134 -1.23 3.92 -7.16
N LEU A 135 0.08 3.83 -6.89
CA LEU A 135 0.79 4.88 -6.17
C LEU A 135 0.80 6.21 -6.93
N ASN A 136 1.00 6.16 -8.25
CA ASN A 136 0.97 7.36 -9.09
C ASN A 136 -0.43 7.96 -9.16
N ILE A 137 -1.48 7.13 -9.29
CA ILE A 137 -2.87 7.59 -9.32
C ILE A 137 -3.26 8.21 -7.97
N ALA A 138 -2.90 7.56 -6.86
CA ALA A 138 -3.20 8.04 -5.51
C ALA A 138 -2.53 9.38 -5.21
N GLU A 139 -1.32 9.64 -5.74
CA GLU A 139 -0.67 10.94 -5.59
C GLU A 139 -1.46 12.05 -6.29
N VAL A 140 -1.90 11.83 -7.53
CA VAL A 140 -2.70 12.81 -8.28
C VAL A 140 -4.03 13.09 -7.58
N GLY A 141 -4.71 12.05 -7.08
CA GLY A 141 -5.99 12.22 -6.37
C GLY A 141 -5.88 12.77 -4.94
N CYS A 142 -4.68 12.77 -4.34
CA CYS A 142 -4.45 13.37 -3.02
C CYS A 142 -3.80 14.77 -3.12
N GLY A 143 -3.29 15.12 -4.29
CA GLY A 143 -2.70 16.42 -4.58
C GLY A 143 -3.64 17.26 -5.41
N ASP A 144 -4.70 17.79 -4.79
CA ASP A 144 -5.36 18.96 -5.36
C ASP A 144 -4.47 20.19 -5.07
N PRO A 145 -4.05 20.94 -6.11
CA PRO A 145 -3.18 22.09 -5.95
C PRO A 145 -3.98 23.36 -5.70
N TYR A 146 -3.41 24.24 -4.86
CA TYR A 146 -3.35 25.65 -5.23
C TYR A 146 -2.45 25.81 -6.45
#